data_AF-A0A8S2KJE4-F1
#
_entry.id   AF-A0A8S2KJE4-F1
#
_cell.length_a   1.000
_cell.length_b   1.000
_cell.length_c   1.000
_cell.angle_alpha   90.00
_cell.angle_beta   90.00
_cell.angle_gamma   90.00
#
_symmetry.space_group_name_H-M   'P 1'
#
loop_
_entity.id
_entity.type
_entity.pdbx_description
1 polymer ?
#
loop_
_entity_poly.entity_id
_entity_poly.type
_entity_poly.pdbx_seq_one_letter_code
_entity_poly.pdbx_strand_id
1 'polypeptide(L)'
;MNIPGAFPSASTIQFLLDEEEKRIKEGEFRFDIVGRHLSLSKTNIAFCSEDCTAIVPKVTYDVNSNSFVGFSLPLVEGRPITNHYRTECLAQLESWFSSTDKSTLLNIHMIQPITSTEKASNPIILSAYGTNSKYTSLDIIRRWIWIFHECIEKNIRIIGFSTDGDPKYLKAMRLVLGFFCFIT
;
A
#
# COMPACT_ATOMS: atom_id res chain seq x y z
N MET A 1 -20.85 35.53 -7.61
CA MET A 1 -21.40 35.66 -6.25
C MET A 1 -20.43 34.95 -5.31
N ASN A 2 -19.75 35.67 -4.42
CA ASN A 2 -18.80 35.11 -3.45
C ASN A 2 -19.36 35.44 -2.07
N ILE A 3 -20.07 34.49 -1.45
CA ILE A 3 -20.77 34.70 -0.18
C ILE A 3 -19.77 34.37 0.94
N PRO A 4 -19.35 35.35 1.76
CA PRO A 4 -18.47 35.09 2.90
C PRO A 4 -19.10 34.04 3.84
N GLY A 5 -18.35 32.98 4.17
CA GLY A 5 -18.83 31.90 5.03
C GLY A 5 -19.67 30.81 4.36
N ALA A 6 -19.86 30.84 3.04
CA ALA A 6 -20.58 29.77 2.33
C ALA A 6 -19.80 28.45 2.25
N PHE A 7 -18.47 28.50 2.41
CA PHE A 7 -17.62 27.32 2.47
C PHE A 7 -17.03 27.15 3.87
N PRO A 8 -16.86 25.90 4.32
CA PRO A 8 -16.16 25.62 5.58
C PRO A 8 -14.74 26.16 5.53
N SER A 9 -14.21 26.52 6.70
CA SER A 9 -12.81 26.93 6.81
C SER A 9 -11.86 25.78 6.44
N ALA A 10 -10.64 26.10 6.00
CA ALA A 10 -9.62 25.09 5.73
C ALA A 10 -9.36 24.18 6.96
N SER A 11 -9.39 24.76 8.17
CA SER A 11 -9.25 24.02 9.42
C SER A 11 -10.40 23.03 9.65
N THR A 12 -11.63 23.43 9.34
CA THR A 12 -12.81 22.55 9.40
C THR A 12 -12.70 21.41 8.40
N ILE A 13 -12.27 21.70 7.17
CA ILE A 13 -12.05 20.66 6.15
C ILE A 13 -10.96 19.69 6.61
N GLN A 14 -9.84 20.19 7.12
CA GLN A 14 -8.76 19.34 7.60
C GLN A 14 -9.21 18.47 8.78
N PHE A 15 -9.95 19.03 9.72
CA PHE A 15 -10.53 18.27 10.84
C PHE A 15 -11.43 17.13 10.34
N LEU A 16 -12.34 17.40 9.41
CA LEU A 16 -13.21 16.37 8.83
C LEU A 16 -12.41 15.31 8.05
N LEU A 17 -11.35 15.70 7.35
CA LEU A 17 -10.46 14.76 6.66
C LEU A 17 -9.65 13.90 7.64
N ASP A 18 -9.38 14.41 8.84
CA ASP A 18 -8.62 13.72 9.89
C ASP A 18 -9.51 12.77 10.70
N GLU A 19 -10.78 13.13 10.92
CA GLU A 19 -11.80 12.24 11.53
C GLU A 19 -12.23 11.11 10.59
N GLU A 20 -12.20 11.34 9.28
CA GLU A 20 -12.38 10.29 8.29
C GLU A 20 -11.21 9.29 8.41
N GLU A 21 -11.51 8.10 8.96
CA GLU A 21 -10.63 6.94 9.19
C GLU A 21 -9.95 6.36 7.92
N LYS A 22 -9.92 7.13 6.83
CA LYS A 22 -9.51 6.77 5.48
C LYS A 22 -8.08 7.18 5.14
N ARG A 23 -7.34 7.83 6.05
CA ARG A 23 -5.92 8.14 5.82
C ARG A 23 -5.14 6.86 5.53
N ILE A 24 -4.36 6.89 4.46
CA ILE A 24 -3.45 5.79 4.12
C ILE A 24 -2.29 5.83 5.11
N LYS A 25 -2.11 4.77 5.89
CA LYS A 25 -0.94 4.62 6.77
C LYS A 25 0.14 3.83 6.05
N GLU A 26 1.40 4.16 6.36
CA GLU A 26 2.55 3.52 5.74
C GLU A 26 2.58 2.01 6.04
N GLY A 27 2.63 1.20 4.98
CA GLY A 27 2.71 -0.26 5.07
C GLY A 27 1.41 -0.97 5.45
N GLU A 28 0.33 -0.25 5.74
CA GLU A 28 -0.96 -0.87 6.06
C GLU A 28 -1.63 -1.42 4.79
N PHE A 29 -2.15 -2.64 4.85
CA PHE A 29 -2.94 -3.25 3.78
C PHE A 29 -4.43 -3.15 4.09
N ARG A 30 -5.15 -2.36 3.31
CA ARG A 30 -6.53 -1.94 3.61
C ARG A 30 -7.58 -2.81 2.92
N PHE A 31 -7.53 -4.12 3.13
CA PHE A 31 -8.41 -5.07 2.44
C PHE A 31 -9.91 -4.79 2.67
N ASP A 32 -10.31 -4.31 3.85
CA ASP A 32 -11.72 -3.99 4.14
C ASP A 32 -12.22 -2.80 3.31
N ILE A 33 -11.35 -1.83 3.05
CA ILE A 33 -11.67 -0.70 2.16
C ILE A 33 -11.83 -1.20 0.72
N VAL A 34 -10.95 -2.11 0.28
CA VAL A 34 -11.04 -2.74 -1.04
C VAL A 34 -12.36 -3.51 -1.19
N GLY A 35 -12.74 -4.32 -0.20
CA GLY A 35 -14.01 -5.07 -0.23
C GLY A 35 -15.24 -4.16 -0.34
N ARG A 36 -15.25 -3.05 0.41
CA ARG A 36 -16.31 -2.02 0.27
C ARG A 36 -16.32 -1.37 -1.10
N HIS A 37 -15.16 -1.02 -1.65
CA HIS A 37 -15.02 -0.41 -2.97
C HIS A 37 -15.50 -1.33 -4.10
N LEU A 38 -15.15 -2.61 -4.03
CA LEU A 38 -15.61 -3.63 -4.98
C LEU A 38 -17.12 -3.85 -4.90
N SER A 39 -17.68 -3.88 -3.68
CA SER A 39 -19.13 -3.96 -3.46
C SER A 39 -19.88 -2.79 -4.09
N LEU A 40 -19.38 -1.56 -3.94
CA LEU A 40 -19.92 -0.36 -4.59
C LEU A 40 -19.83 -0.45 -6.13
N SER A 41 -18.76 -1.07 -6.62
CA SER A 41 -18.53 -1.34 -8.04
C SER A 41 -19.30 -2.56 -8.58
N LYS A 42 -20.11 -3.22 -7.72
CA LYS A 42 -20.92 -4.40 -8.05
C LYS A 42 -20.11 -5.56 -8.67
N THR A 43 -18.87 -5.73 -8.21
CA THR A 43 -18.00 -6.84 -8.60
C THR A 43 -17.25 -7.37 -7.40
N ASN A 44 -16.81 -8.61 -7.47
CA ASN A 44 -15.85 -9.17 -6.53
C ASN A 44 -14.56 -9.64 -7.24
N ILE A 45 -14.44 -9.35 -8.53
CA ILE A 45 -13.31 -9.74 -9.37
C ILE A 45 -12.39 -8.53 -9.52
N ALA A 46 -11.09 -8.75 -9.37
CA ALA A 46 -10.10 -7.70 -9.39
C ALA A 46 -8.76 -8.15 -9.98
N PHE A 47 -7.97 -7.17 -10.40
CA PHE A 47 -6.57 -7.31 -10.77
C PHE A 47 -5.70 -6.56 -9.76
N CYS A 48 -4.56 -7.12 -9.37
CA CYS A 48 -3.62 -6.44 -8.47
C CYS A 48 -2.41 -5.91 -9.25
N SER A 49 -2.01 -4.67 -8.99
CA SER A 49 -0.82 -4.08 -9.58
C SER A 49 0.15 -3.69 -8.48
N GLU A 50 1.43 -3.99 -8.64
CA GLU A 50 2.52 -3.55 -7.76
C GLU A 50 3.57 -2.78 -8.55
N ASP A 51 3.94 -1.60 -8.09
CA ASP A 51 5.01 -0.81 -8.71
C ASP A 51 5.78 0.03 -7.68
N CYS A 52 6.99 0.47 -8.03
CA CYS A 52 7.80 1.38 -7.24
C CYS A 52 8.01 2.70 -7.99
N THR A 53 7.68 3.81 -7.33
CA THR A 53 7.97 5.15 -7.86
C THR A 53 9.04 5.85 -7.04
N ALA A 54 9.89 6.66 -7.68
CA ALA A 54 10.91 7.43 -6.99
C ALA A 54 10.30 8.56 -6.16
N ILE A 55 10.86 8.78 -4.96
CA ILE A 55 10.44 9.85 -4.06
C ILE A 55 11.65 10.66 -3.58
N VAL A 56 11.39 11.90 -3.14
CA VAL A 56 12.40 12.70 -2.44
C VAL A 56 12.58 12.12 -1.03
N PRO A 57 13.78 11.65 -0.65
CA PRO A 57 13.98 11.04 0.67
C PRO A 57 13.81 12.06 1.78
N LYS A 58 12.74 11.91 2.57
CA LYS A 58 12.43 12.80 3.69
C LYS A 58 11.82 11.99 4.82
N VAL A 59 12.36 12.19 6.03
CA VAL A 59 11.80 11.62 7.25
C VAL A 59 10.92 12.68 7.91
N THR A 60 9.69 12.32 8.28
CA THR A 60 8.73 13.18 8.95
C THR A 60 8.12 12.47 10.14
N TYR A 61 7.92 13.19 11.24
CA TYR A 61 7.18 12.70 12.39
C TYR A 61 5.67 12.78 12.10
N ASP A 62 4.96 11.66 12.27
CA ASP A 62 3.50 11.61 12.26
C ASP A 62 2.99 11.59 13.71
N VAL A 63 2.32 12.68 14.08
CA VAL A 63 1.78 12.90 15.43
C VAL A 63 0.69 11.87 15.76
N ASN A 64 -0.07 11.41 14.76
CA ASN A 64 -1.22 10.53 15.00
C ASN A 64 -0.79 9.11 15.40
N SER A 65 0.26 8.58 14.77
CA SER A 65 0.81 7.27 15.09
C SER A 65 1.96 7.30 16.11
N ASN A 66 2.41 8.50 16.51
CA ASN A 66 3.64 8.72 17.29
C ASN A 66 4.82 7.97 16.65
N SER A 67 4.99 8.12 15.33
CA SER A 67 6.00 7.38 14.57
C SER A 67 6.70 8.25 13.53
N PHE A 68 7.85 7.79 13.06
CA PHE A 68 8.61 8.43 11.98
C PHE A 68 8.36 7.72 10.65
N VAL A 69 7.88 8.47 9.65
CA VAL A 69 7.61 7.99 8.29
C VAL A 69 8.73 8.46 7.35
N GLY A 70 9.11 7.62 6.38
CA GLY A 70 10.09 7.98 5.34
C GLY A 70 11.45 7.29 5.46
N PHE A 71 11.65 6.46 6.48
CA PHE A 71 12.68 5.42 6.47
C PHE A 71 12.25 4.25 5.59
N SER A 72 13.20 3.46 5.11
CA SER A 72 12.88 2.19 4.43
C SER A 72 12.26 1.24 5.43
N LEU A 73 11.02 0.80 5.18
CA LEU A 73 10.35 -0.11 6.09
C LEU A 73 10.98 -1.51 6.00
N PRO A 74 11.33 -2.13 7.16
CA PRO A 74 11.77 -3.51 7.15
C PRO A 74 10.63 -4.43 6.72
N LEU A 75 10.99 -5.50 6.02
CA LEU A 75 10.04 -6.50 5.54
C LEU A 75 10.20 -7.81 6.31
N VAL A 76 9.07 -8.44 6.63
CA VAL A 76 8.99 -9.81 7.14
C VAL A 76 8.16 -10.62 6.15
N GLU A 77 8.79 -11.60 5.51
CA GLU A 77 8.17 -12.39 4.44
C GLU A 77 7.60 -11.51 3.30
N GLY A 78 8.34 -10.47 2.94
CA GLY A 78 7.91 -9.48 1.95
C GLY A 78 6.85 -8.50 2.40
N ARG A 79 6.37 -8.56 3.65
CA ARG A 79 5.36 -7.62 4.17
C ARG A 79 6.02 -6.52 4.99
N PRO A 80 5.66 -5.24 4.79
CA PRO A 80 6.18 -4.16 5.63
C PRO A 80 5.72 -4.32 7.09
N ILE A 81 6.61 -4.03 8.03
CA ILE A 81 6.24 -3.95 9.45
C ILE A 81 5.66 -2.56 9.73
N THR A 82 4.34 -2.45 9.82
CA THR A 82 3.65 -1.19 10.14
C THR A 82 4.10 -0.62 11.49
N ASN A 83 4.21 0.71 11.60
CA ASN A 83 4.60 1.42 12.82
C ASN A 83 5.96 0.97 13.40
N HIS A 84 6.87 0.42 12.59
CA HIS A 84 8.18 -0.04 13.07
C HIS A 84 8.99 1.07 13.74
N TYR A 85 8.91 2.29 13.21
CA TYR A 85 9.62 3.47 13.72
C TYR A 85 8.81 4.28 14.75
N ARG A 86 7.96 3.60 15.54
CA ARG A 86 7.31 4.17 16.72
C ARG A 86 8.24 4.01 17.93
N THR A 87 8.53 5.11 18.62
CA THR A 87 9.36 5.07 19.82
C THR A 87 9.01 6.18 20.79
N GLU A 88 9.26 5.93 22.07
CA GLU A 88 9.27 6.93 23.14
C GLU A 88 10.70 7.13 23.68
N CYS A 89 11.71 6.56 23.01
CA CYS A 89 13.11 6.54 23.44
C CYS A 89 14.01 7.31 22.47
N LEU A 90 14.67 8.36 22.97
CA LEU A 90 15.60 9.16 22.17
C LEU A 90 16.79 8.35 21.64
N ALA A 91 17.35 7.44 22.44
CA ALA A 91 18.49 6.62 22.01
C ALA A 91 18.13 5.70 20.82
N GLN A 92 16.90 5.18 20.80
CA GLN A 92 16.41 4.39 19.66
C GLN A 92 16.22 5.27 18.42
N LEU A 93 15.73 6.49 18.60
CA LEU A 93 15.62 7.47 17.52
C LEU A 93 16.98 7.81 16.91
N GLU A 94 17.99 8.11 17.74
CA GLU A 94 19.36 8.37 17.30
C GLU A 94 19.96 7.20 16.52
N SER A 95 19.71 5.97 16.99
CA SER A 95 20.12 4.76 16.27
C SER A 95 19.52 4.74 14.88
N TRP A 96 18.20 4.93 14.72
CA TRP A 96 17.56 4.87 13.41
C TRP A 96 18.06 5.94 12.45
N PHE A 97 18.26 7.17 12.91
CA PHE A 97 18.79 8.25 12.06
C PHE A 97 20.23 7.99 11.61
N SER A 98 20.99 7.19 12.37
CA SER A 98 22.39 6.85 12.05
C SER A 98 22.53 5.59 11.21
N SER A 99 21.65 4.60 11.40
CA SER A 99 21.81 3.26 10.82
C SER A 99 20.81 2.90 9.72
N THR A 100 19.70 3.61 9.61
CA THR A 100 18.58 3.24 8.74
C THR A 100 18.57 4.07 7.46
N ASP A 101 18.49 3.39 6.32
CA ASP A 101 18.33 4.06 5.03
C ASP A 101 17.00 4.82 4.95
N LYS A 102 17.05 6.05 4.46
CA LYS A 102 15.86 6.78 4.02
C LYS A 102 15.28 6.10 2.77
N SER A 103 13.96 6.13 2.64
CA SER A 103 13.29 5.60 1.46
C SER A 103 13.55 6.49 0.26
N THR A 104 14.03 5.87 -0.83
CA THR A 104 14.19 6.53 -2.14
C THR A 104 13.07 6.14 -3.11
N LEU A 105 12.35 5.07 -2.80
CA LEU A 105 11.21 4.59 -3.56
C LEU A 105 9.99 4.45 -2.66
N LEU A 106 8.81 4.61 -3.24
CA LEU A 106 7.52 4.26 -2.67
C LEU A 106 6.98 3.05 -3.43
N ASN A 107 6.88 1.90 -2.77
CA ASN A 107 6.20 0.73 -3.32
C ASN A 107 4.70 0.89 -3.10
N ILE A 108 3.90 0.72 -4.16
CA ILE A 108 2.47 0.92 -4.16
C ILE A 108 1.80 -0.34 -4.68
N HIS A 109 0.79 -0.79 -3.95
CA HIS A 109 -0.12 -1.85 -4.36
C HIS A 109 -1.48 -1.27 -4.67
N MET A 110 -1.99 -1.54 -5.87
CA MET A 110 -3.31 -1.12 -6.31
C MET A 110 -4.19 -2.32 -6.65
N ILE A 111 -5.48 -2.13 -6.45
CA ILE A 111 -6.52 -3.08 -6.86
C ILE A 111 -7.41 -2.40 -7.89
N GLN A 112 -7.47 -2.99 -9.08
CA GLN A 112 -8.33 -2.58 -10.17
C GLN A 112 -9.56 -3.49 -10.21
N PRO A 113 -10.77 -2.98 -9.93
CA PRO A 113 -12.00 -3.75 -10.13
C PRO A 113 -12.15 -4.13 -11.60
N ILE A 114 -12.59 -5.37 -11.83
CA ILE A 114 -12.96 -5.85 -13.16
C ILE A 114 -14.47 -5.89 -13.22
N THR A 115 -15.05 -5.00 -14.03
CA THR A 115 -16.49 -4.84 -14.19
C THR A 115 -16.89 -5.15 -15.62
N SER A 116 -18.05 -5.76 -15.79
CA SER A 116 -18.66 -5.97 -17.12
C SER A 116 -19.29 -4.71 -17.69
N THR A 117 -19.44 -3.65 -16.89
CA THR A 117 -20.00 -2.38 -17.32
C THR A 117 -18.96 -1.51 -18.03
N GLU A 118 -19.37 -0.82 -19.09
CA GLU A 118 -18.50 0.06 -19.91
C GLU A 118 -17.84 1.20 -19.12
N LYS A 119 -18.36 1.52 -17.93
CA LYS A 119 -17.70 2.45 -17.00
C LYS A 119 -16.62 1.70 -16.23
N ALA A 120 -15.36 1.97 -16.59
CA ALA A 120 -14.21 1.56 -15.81
C ALA A 120 -14.35 2.06 -14.37
N SER A 121 -14.26 1.15 -13.40
CA SER A 121 -14.21 1.52 -11.99
C SER A 121 -12.81 2.02 -11.65
N ASN A 122 -12.71 3.05 -10.80
CA ASN A 122 -11.42 3.59 -10.41
C ASN A 122 -10.61 2.55 -9.61
N PRO A 123 -9.29 2.43 -9.85
CA PRO A 123 -8.44 1.60 -9.01
C PRO A 123 -8.35 2.20 -7.60
N ILE A 124 -8.12 1.33 -6.62
CA ILE A 124 -7.98 1.70 -5.22
C ILE A 124 -6.62 1.26 -4.67
N ILE A 125 -6.00 2.11 -3.85
CA ILE A 125 -4.75 1.79 -3.17
C ILE A 125 -5.05 0.77 -2.06
N LEU A 126 -4.39 -0.38 -2.17
CA LEU A 126 -4.37 -1.43 -1.15
C LEU A 126 -3.36 -1.10 -0.05
N SER A 127 -2.12 -0.77 -0.44
CA SER A 127 -1.04 -0.41 0.48
C SER A 127 0.00 0.46 -0.22
N ALA A 128 0.73 1.26 0.56
CA ALA A 128 1.90 1.98 0.09
C ALA A 128 2.94 2.10 1.22
N TYR A 129 4.23 1.92 0.90
CA TYR A 129 5.32 2.03 1.87
C TYR A 129 6.66 2.41 1.26
N GLY A 130 7.48 3.11 2.04
CA GLY A 130 8.83 3.47 1.66
C GLY A 130 9.78 2.26 1.60
N THR A 131 10.63 2.22 0.58
CA THR A 131 11.63 1.17 0.40
C THR A 131 12.90 1.70 -0.28
N ASN A 132 13.99 0.96 -0.12
CA ASN A 132 15.25 1.11 -0.84
C ASN A 132 15.44 0.01 -1.92
N SER A 133 14.38 -0.74 -2.23
CA SER A 133 14.40 -1.80 -3.25
C SER A 133 15.31 -3.01 -2.94
N LYS A 134 15.80 -3.18 -1.70
CA LYS A 134 16.70 -4.29 -1.32
C LYS A 134 15.99 -5.64 -1.14
N TYR A 135 14.67 -5.71 -1.31
CA TYR A 135 13.91 -6.96 -1.21
C TYR A 135 14.14 -7.87 -2.42
N THR A 136 13.94 -9.17 -2.20
CA THR A 136 14.22 -10.23 -3.17
C THR A 136 12.98 -10.65 -3.95
N SER A 137 13.16 -11.42 -5.03
CA SER A 137 12.04 -12.07 -5.72
C SER A 137 11.21 -12.97 -4.79
N LEU A 138 11.82 -13.59 -3.78
CA LEU A 138 11.09 -14.45 -2.84
C LEU A 138 10.17 -13.62 -1.93
N ASP A 139 10.61 -12.44 -1.51
CA ASP A 139 9.80 -11.50 -0.73
C ASP A 139 8.56 -11.06 -1.52
N ILE A 140 8.75 -10.75 -2.81
CA ILE A 140 7.65 -10.39 -3.73
C ILE A 140 6.64 -11.53 -3.83
N ILE A 141 7.10 -12.76 -4.05
CA ILE A 141 6.22 -13.94 -4.15
C ILE A 141 5.43 -14.17 -2.86
N ARG A 142 6.10 -14.13 -1.70
CA ARG A 142 5.45 -14.30 -0.39
C ARG A 142 4.38 -13.24 -0.15
N ARG A 143 4.68 -12.00 -0.51
CA ARG A 143 3.72 -10.89 -0.45
C ARG A 143 2.53 -11.11 -1.37
N TRP A 144 2.73 -11.51 -2.63
CA TRP A 144 1.62 -11.80 -3.56
C TRP A 144 0.74 -12.95 -3.09
N ILE A 145 1.34 -14.04 -2.61
CA ILE A 145 0.61 -15.18 -2.05
C ILE A 145 -0.23 -14.72 -0.85
N TRP A 146 0.35 -13.94 0.06
CA TRP A 146 -0.38 -13.41 1.21
C TRP A 146 -1.53 -12.48 0.80
N ILE A 147 -1.30 -11.53 -0.12
CA ILE A 147 -2.36 -10.65 -0.67
C ILE A 147 -3.48 -11.49 -1.27
N PHE A 148 -3.14 -12.52 -2.06
CA PHE A 148 -4.09 -13.40 -2.70
C PHE A 148 -4.97 -14.14 -1.67
N HIS A 149 -4.37 -14.69 -0.61
CA HIS A 149 -5.10 -15.36 0.46
C HIS A 149 -6.02 -14.40 1.23
N GLU A 150 -5.53 -13.23 1.65
CA GLU A 150 -6.34 -12.22 2.34
C GLU A 150 -7.54 -11.76 1.49
N CYS A 151 -7.34 -11.65 0.17
CA CYS A 151 -8.42 -11.35 -0.75
C CYS A 151 -9.46 -12.49 -0.81
N ILE A 152 -9.04 -13.75 -0.90
CA ILE A 152 -9.94 -14.91 -0.89
C ILE A 152 -10.80 -14.95 0.37
N GLU A 153 -10.19 -14.77 1.54
CA GLU A 153 -10.91 -14.75 2.83
C GLU A 153 -11.98 -13.66 2.89
N LYS A 154 -11.84 -12.60 2.09
CA LYS A 154 -12.79 -11.48 1.98
C LYS A 154 -13.68 -11.57 0.74
N ASN A 155 -13.77 -12.75 0.12
CA ASN A 155 -14.55 -13.01 -1.09
C ASN A 155 -14.16 -12.14 -2.30
N ILE A 156 -12.89 -11.74 -2.39
CA ILE A 156 -12.32 -10.99 -3.50
C ILE A 156 -11.50 -11.95 -4.36
N ARG A 157 -11.89 -12.10 -5.62
CA ARG A 157 -11.18 -12.93 -6.60
C ARG A 157 -10.15 -12.11 -7.36
N ILE A 158 -8.88 -12.26 -6.99
CA ILE A 158 -7.77 -11.72 -7.77
C ILE A 158 -7.48 -12.65 -8.94
N ILE A 159 -7.60 -12.16 -10.17
CA ILE A 159 -7.35 -12.98 -11.39
C ILE A 159 -5.91 -12.91 -11.87
N GLY A 160 -5.12 -11.97 -11.35
CA GLY A 160 -3.73 -11.80 -11.73
C GLY A 160 -3.04 -10.65 -11.03
N PHE A 161 -1.72 -10.65 -11.16
CA PHE A 161 -0.82 -9.61 -10.70
C PHE A 161 -0.10 -8.98 -11.91
N SER A 162 0.08 -7.66 -11.90
CA SER A 162 0.94 -6.93 -12.83
C SER A 162 1.99 -6.15 -12.05
N THR A 163 3.15 -5.99 -12.65
CA THR A 163 4.24 -5.20 -12.08
C THR A 163 5.22 -4.81 -13.17
N ASP A 164 6.22 -4.00 -12.82
CA ASP A 164 7.25 -3.51 -13.73
C ASP A 164 8.25 -4.60 -14.14
N GLY A 165 9.01 -4.32 -15.19
CA GLY A 165 9.99 -5.21 -15.80
C GLY A 165 11.32 -5.35 -15.03
N ASP A 166 11.42 -4.92 -13.77
CA ASP A 166 12.67 -5.11 -13.02
C ASP A 166 13.04 -6.60 -12.92
N PRO A 167 14.33 -6.96 -12.95
CA PRO A 167 14.78 -8.36 -12.90
C PRO A 167 14.22 -9.16 -11.72
N LYS A 168 14.02 -8.51 -10.56
CA LYS A 168 13.47 -9.16 -9.36
C LYS A 168 11.99 -9.54 -9.54
N TYR A 169 11.20 -8.67 -10.19
CA TYR A 169 9.80 -8.90 -10.49
C TYR A 169 9.64 -9.90 -11.62
N LEU A 170 10.42 -9.79 -12.69
CA LEU A 170 10.43 -10.79 -13.77
C LEU A 170 10.77 -12.20 -13.26
N LYS A 171 11.75 -12.31 -12.35
CA LYS A 171 12.07 -13.58 -11.70
C LYS A 171 10.91 -14.07 -10.82
N ALA A 172 10.24 -13.19 -10.08
CA ALA A 172 9.06 -13.54 -9.30
C ALA A 172 7.91 -14.05 -10.20
N MET A 173 7.58 -13.31 -11.26
CA MET A 173 6.59 -13.71 -12.27
C MET A 173 6.92 -15.09 -12.85
N ARG A 174 8.17 -15.31 -13.27
CA ARG A 174 8.61 -16.60 -13.84
C ARG A 174 8.40 -17.77 -12.87
N LEU A 175 8.66 -17.57 -11.58
CA LEU A 175 8.49 -18.60 -10.56
C LEU A 175 7.00 -18.85 -10.24
N VAL A 176 6.15 -17.85 -10.43
CA VAL A 176 4.72 -17.89 -10.05
C VAL A 176 3.79 -18.22 -11.23
N LEU A 177 4.24 -18.08 -12.48
CA LEU A 177 3.49 -18.47 -13.69
C LEU A 177 3.03 -19.94 -13.67
N GLY A 178 3.71 -20.79 -12.90
CA GLY A 178 3.29 -22.17 -12.64
C GLY A 178 2.38 -22.38 -11.43
N PHE A 179 2.08 -21.36 -10.61
CA PHE A 179 1.29 -21.47 -9.37
C PHE A 179 -0.17 -21.04 -9.58
N PHE A 180 -0.41 -19.90 -10.24
CA PHE A 180 -1.77 -19.38 -10.45
C PHE A 180 -2.58 -20.12 -11.54
N CYS A 181 -1.94 -20.92 -12.40
CA CYS A 181 -2.65 -21.72 -13.41
C CYS A 181 -3.36 -22.97 -12.83
N PHE A 182 -3.04 -23.41 -11.61
CA PHE A 182 -3.61 -24.64 -11.03
C PHE A 182 -4.72 -24.42 -9.99
N ILE A 183 -5.06 -23.16 -9.67
CA ILE A 183 -6.04 -22.82 -8.61
C ILE A 183 -7.36 -22.25 -9.20
N THR A 184 -7.53 -22.29 -10.53
CA THR A 184 -8.79 -21.96 -11.22
C THR A 184 -9.69 -23.16 -11.41
#